data_AF-A0A183EN40-F1
#
_entry.id   AF-A0A183EN40-F1
#
_cell.length_a   1.000
_cell.length_b   1.000
_cell.length_c   1.000
_cell.angle_alpha   90.00
_cell.angle_beta   90.00
_cell.angle_gamma   90.00
#
_symmetry.space_group_name_H-M   'P 1'
#
loop_
_entity.id
_entity.type
_entity.pdbx_description
1 polymer ?
#
loop_
_entity_poly.entity_id
_entity_poly.type
_entity_poly.pdbx_seq_one_letter_code
_entity_poly.pdbx_strand_id
1 'polypeptide(L)'
;MSYVEVQTDELSVVDVEEMRLEVSKKDGIIEDLRRTIEELKKQMIKQDRCMDACKETIRKLLIQQSTMERKQAKAKCMENCLRIGQFKPTRHREEFREVWADGWAFEEINKAQQRIANERNEIINASQNLKKRKPPGNHPRDFKRNLKLMYDLRALSAGSDGMTPSTSTVSMSNSTSIGDDLFAKPELPKELTHQEYMEQEEIYRLRRVEHLKKEESELIAERDRLERERNLHIRELKRVQYEEASRYKDHELLNRRYLLLSLLGKGGFSEVWRAFDLDANKYVACKIHHVNKEWKEDKKANYVKHAMREKDIHKTLDHPRIVRLFDLFTI
;
A
#
# COMPACT_ATOMS: atom_id res chain seq x y z
N MET A 1 -1.90 99.63 59.39
CA MET A 1 -2.85 98.86 58.57
C MET A 1 -2.01 97.88 57.75
N SER A 2 -1.63 96.71 58.27
CA SER A 2 -2.43 95.47 58.39
C SER A 2 -2.91 94.92 57.03
N TYR A 3 -2.26 93.81 56.64
CA TYR A 3 -2.78 92.65 55.92
C TYR A 3 -3.32 92.86 54.50
N VAL A 4 -2.58 92.37 53.49
CA VAL A 4 -3.08 91.41 52.47
C VAL A 4 -1.87 90.71 51.82
N GLU A 5 -1.34 89.62 52.39
CA GLU A 5 -0.50 88.67 51.65
C GLU A 5 -0.41 87.33 52.42
N VAL A 6 -1.52 86.60 52.57
CA VAL A 6 -1.50 85.26 53.21
C VAL A 6 -2.39 84.22 52.50
N GLN A 7 -3.21 84.60 51.52
CA GLN A 7 -4.26 83.70 51.02
C GLN A 7 -3.85 82.82 49.82
N THR A 8 -2.65 83.01 49.26
CA THR A 8 -2.16 82.22 48.11
C THR A 8 -1.32 81.01 48.51
N ASP A 9 -0.75 80.99 49.73
CA ASP A 9 0.20 79.95 50.17
C ASP A 9 -0.52 78.73 50.77
N GLU A 10 -1.65 78.93 51.46
CA GLU A 10 -2.46 77.83 52.02
C GLU A 10 -3.13 76.98 50.94
N LEU A 11 -3.55 77.54 49.80
CA LEU A 11 -4.17 76.77 48.71
C LEU A 11 -3.16 75.86 47.98
N SER A 12 -1.91 76.32 47.82
CA SER A 12 -0.85 75.53 47.18
C SER A 12 -0.30 74.41 48.06
N VAL A 13 -0.32 74.57 49.39
CA VAL A 13 0.15 73.55 50.33
C VAL A 13 -0.85 72.38 50.39
N VAL A 14 -2.16 72.66 50.32
CA VAL A 14 -3.20 71.61 50.30
C VAL A 14 -3.10 70.75 49.03
N ASP A 15 -2.81 71.36 47.87
CA ASP A 15 -2.65 70.67 46.59
C ASP A 15 -1.40 69.76 46.56
N VAL A 16 -0.31 70.18 47.21
CA VAL A 16 0.92 69.36 47.35
C VAL A 16 0.71 68.16 48.28
N GLU A 17 -0.03 68.32 49.37
CA GLU A 17 -0.28 67.24 50.33
C GLU A 17 -1.22 66.17 49.75
N GLU A 18 -2.25 66.60 49.01
CA GLU A 18 -3.15 65.71 48.26
C GLU A 18 -2.42 64.95 47.16
N MET A 19 -1.52 65.62 46.43
CA MET A 19 -0.63 65.00 45.45
C MET A 19 0.31 63.98 46.10
N ARG A 20 0.84 64.26 47.29
CA ARG A 20 1.67 63.32 48.08
C ARG A 20 0.91 62.06 48.47
N LEU A 21 -0.34 62.22 48.91
CA LEU A 21 -1.25 61.11 49.23
C LEU A 21 -1.57 60.28 47.99
N GLU A 22 -1.82 60.90 46.84
CA GLU A 22 -2.00 60.19 45.58
C GLU A 22 -0.77 59.40 45.15
N VAL A 23 0.43 59.99 45.26
CA VAL A 23 1.69 59.31 44.95
C VAL A 23 1.88 58.11 45.86
N SER A 24 1.64 58.25 47.17
CA SER A 24 1.72 57.13 48.12
C SER A 24 0.73 56.01 47.79
N LYS A 25 -0.51 56.34 47.38
CA LYS A 25 -1.49 55.36 46.90
C LYS A 25 -1.01 54.66 45.62
N LYS A 26 -0.49 55.41 44.65
CA LYS A 26 0.05 54.89 43.39
C LYS A 26 1.26 53.98 43.64
N ASP A 27 2.15 54.33 44.56
CA ASP A 27 3.30 53.51 44.96
C ASP A 27 2.87 52.20 45.61
N GLY A 28 1.86 52.24 46.50
CA GLY A 28 1.27 51.03 47.07
C GLY A 28 0.68 50.11 46.00
N ILE A 29 -0.05 50.66 45.03
CA ILE A 29 -0.60 49.90 43.89
C ILE A 29 0.53 49.31 43.03
N ILE A 30 1.61 50.07 42.77
CA ILE A 30 2.77 49.58 42.01
C ILE A 30 3.42 48.40 42.73
N GLU A 31 3.55 48.45 44.05
CA GLU A 31 4.13 47.36 44.85
C GLU A 31 3.24 46.11 44.84
N ASP A 32 1.92 46.28 44.94
CA ASP A 32 0.95 45.19 44.82
C ASP A 32 0.95 44.55 43.41
N LEU A 33 1.01 45.36 42.35
CA LEU A 33 1.13 44.88 40.97
C LEU A 33 2.46 44.14 40.75
N ARG A 34 3.57 44.63 41.31
CA ARG A 34 4.87 43.95 41.26
C ARG A 34 4.81 42.59 41.97
N ARG A 35 4.19 42.52 43.15
CA ARG A 35 3.96 41.26 43.87
C ARG A 35 3.13 40.27 43.05
N THR A 36 2.05 40.75 42.43
CA THR A 36 1.17 39.94 41.58
C THR A 36 1.91 39.40 40.35
N ILE A 37 2.73 40.22 39.68
CA ILE A 37 3.55 39.79 38.55
C ILE A 37 4.53 38.69 38.97
N GLU A 38 5.17 38.84 40.14
CA GLU A 38 6.12 37.84 40.64
C GLU A 38 5.42 36.51 40.98
N GLU A 39 4.22 36.57 41.56
CA GLU A 39 3.42 35.38 41.84
C GLU A 39 2.95 34.67 40.56
N LEU A 40 2.46 35.43 39.57
CA LEU A 40 2.09 34.89 38.25
C LEU A 40 3.28 34.25 37.54
N LYS A 41 4.48 34.86 37.62
CA LYS A 41 5.71 34.27 37.07
C LYS A 41 6.05 32.94 37.72
N LYS A 42 5.95 32.85 39.06
CA LYS A 42 6.18 31.59 39.79
C LYS A 42 5.16 30.51 39.41
N GLN A 43 3.89 30.88 39.26
CA GLN A 43 2.84 29.97 38.80
C GLN A 43 3.12 29.47 37.38
N MET A 44 3.52 30.35 36.46
CA MET A 44 3.87 30.00 35.08
C MET A 44 5.05 29.01 35.02
N ILE A 45 6.12 29.27 35.78
CA ILE A 45 7.28 28.36 35.86
C ILE A 45 6.86 26.97 36.39
N LYS A 46 5.98 26.92 37.40
CA LYS A 46 5.48 25.65 37.95
C LYS A 46 4.65 24.90 36.91
N GLN A 47 3.79 25.61 36.17
CA GLN A 47 2.99 25.03 35.09
C GLN A 47 3.88 24.48 33.97
N ASP A 48 4.87 25.25 33.51
CA ASP A 48 5.82 24.82 32.46
C ASP A 48 6.55 23.54 32.86
N ARG A 49 7.06 23.46 34.11
CA ARG A 49 7.70 22.24 34.62
C ARG A 49 6.77 21.04 34.63
N CYS A 50 5.50 21.24 35.00
CA CYS A 50 4.50 20.17 35.00
C CYS A 50 4.19 19.72 33.57
N MET A 51 4.04 20.65 32.62
CA MET A 51 3.81 20.34 31.22
C MET A 51 5.00 19.60 30.61
N ASP A 52 6.24 20.01 30.90
CA ASP A 52 7.45 19.34 30.42
C ASP A 52 7.53 17.89 30.92
N ALA A 53 7.19 17.65 32.20
CA ALA A 53 7.12 16.30 32.74
C ALA A 53 6.04 15.43 32.06
N CYS A 54 4.89 16.03 31.72
CA CYS A 54 3.82 15.36 30.99
C CYS A 54 4.27 15.02 29.55
N LYS A 55 4.85 15.98 28.82
CA LYS A 55 5.38 15.80 27.47
C LYS A 55 6.46 14.71 27.43
N GLU A 56 7.33 14.69 28.43
CA GLU A 56 8.37 13.68 28.56
C GLU A 56 7.79 12.27 28.77
N THR A 57 6.74 12.15 29.58
CA THR A 57 6.03 10.87 29.78
C THR A 57 5.37 10.41 28.48
N ILE A 58 4.65 11.30 27.78
CA ILE A 58 4.03 11.02 26.48
C ILE A 58 5.09 10.55 25.47
N ARG A 59 6.23 11.26 25.41
CA ARG A 59 7.36 10.92 24.53
C ARG A 59 7.84 9.50 24.77
N LYS A 60 8.08 9.10 26.02
CA LYS A 60 8.53 7.73 26.36
C LYS A 60 7.53 6.68 25.91
N LEU A 61 6.24 6.88 26.19
CA LEU A 61 5.19 5.93 25.81
C LEU A 61 5.05 5.81 24.28
N LEU A 62 5.11 6.93 23.56
CA LEU A 62 5.04 6.92 22.09
C LEU A 62 6.25 6.23 21.45
N ILE A 63 7.45 6.42 22.00
CA ILE A 63 8.66 5.72 21.53
C ILE A 63 8.53 4.22 21.76
N GLN A 64 8.05 3.80 22.95
CA GLN A 64 7.82 2.39 23.26
C GLN A 64 6.79 1.77 22.30
N GLN A 65 5.64 2.42 22.13
CA GLN A 65 4.62 1.98 21.17
C GLN A 65 5.19 1.86 19.76
N SER A 66 5.86 2.90 19.28
CA SER A 66 6.44 2.92 17.94
C SER A 66 7.49 1.82 17.75
N THR A 67 8.32 1.56 18.76
CA THR A 67 9.32 0.49 18.74
C THR A 67 8.65 -0.89 18.64
N MET A 68 7.56 -1.11 19.38
CA MET A 68 6.77 -2.34 19.29
C MET A 68 6.13 -2.49 17.90
N GLU A 69 5.51 -1.43 17.36
CA GLU A 69 4.90 -1.41 16.03
C GLU A 69 5.93 -1.74 14.94
N ARG A 70 7.14 -1.15 15.01
CA ARG A 70 8.24 -1.45 14.07
C ARG A 70 8.70 -2.90 14.18
N LYS A 71 8.80 -3.45 15.40
CA LYS A 71 9.15 -4.87 15.59
C LYS A 71 8.09 -5.80 15.00
N GLN A 72 6.81 -5.49 15.19
CA GLN A 72 5.71 -6.25 14.60
C GLN A 72 5.72 -6.16 13.07
N ALA A 73 5.95 -4.97 12.50
CA ALA A 73 6.07 -4.78 11.07
C ALA A 73 7.21 -5.61 10.47
N LYS A 74 8.38 -5.63 11.11
CA LYS A 74 9.52 -6.48 10.71
C LYS A 74 9.20 -7.96 10.76
N ALA A 75 8.55 -8.43 11.83
CA ALA A 75 8.14 -9.83 11.95
C ALA A 75 7.17 -10.23 10.82
N LYS A 76 6.17 -9.37 10.54
CA LYS A 76 5.23 -9.57 9.43
C LYS A 76 5.91 -9.56 8.07
N CYS A 77 6.90 -8.70 7.87
CA CYS A 77 7.72 -8.71 6.65
C CYS A 77 8.48 -10.03 6.52
N MET A 78 9.11 -10.52 7.58
CA MET A 78 9.85 -11.79 7.57
C MET A 78 8.94 -12.98 7.21
N GLU A 79 7.74 -13.04 7.77
CA GLU A 79 6.75 -14.07 7.44
C GLU A 79 6.31 -13.98 5.97
N ASN A 80 5.99 -12.76 5.51
CA ASN A 80 5.59 -12.53 4.12
C ASN A 80 6.73 -12.79 3.13
N CYS A 81 8.01 -12.67 3.52
CA CYS A 81 9.14 -13.03 2.66
C CYS A 81 9.09 -14.51 2.26
N LEU A 82 8.62 -15.39 3.14
CA LEU A 82 8.46 -16.82 2.86
C LEU A 82 7.17 -17.11 2.08
N ARG A 83 6.08 -16.43 2.43
CA ARG A 83 4.76 -16.67 1.83
C ARG A 83 4.58 -16.03 0.46
N ILE A 84 4.83 -14.73 0.37
CA ILE A 84 4.59 -13.91 -0.81
C ILE A 84 5.85 -13.89 -1.68
N GLY A 85 7.01 -13.67 -1.08
CA GLY A 85 8.29 -13.59 -1.78
C GLY A 85 9.17 -12.45 -1.31
N GLN A 86 10.38 -12.37 -1.85
CA GLN A 86 11.40 -11.41 -1.44
C GLN A 86 12.37 -11.09 -2.58
N PHE A 87 13.06 -9.95 -2.49
CA PHE A 87 14.17 -9.66 -3.40
C PHE A 87 15.40 -10.49 -3.03
N LYS A 88 15.95 -11.19 -4.02
CA LYS A 88 17.22 -11.92 -3.89
C LYS A 88 18.27 -11.32 -4.83
N PRO A 89 19.51 -11.12 -4.35
CA PRO A 89 20.60 -10.70 -5.21
C PRO A 89 20.92 -11.82 -6.19
N THR A 90 20.76 -11.53 -7.48
CA THR A 90 21.05 -12.47 -8.57
C THR A 90 22.16 -11.87 -9.43
N ARG A 91 23.21 -12.65 -9.68
CA ARG A 91 24.35 -12.21 -10.51
C ARG A 91 23.90 -12.09 -11.96
N HIS A 92 24.09 -10.92 -12.54
CA HIS A 92 23.83 -10.64 -13.94
C HIS A 92 25.08 -10.05 -14.59
N ARG A 93 25.90 -10.91 -15.20
CA ARG A 93 27.24 -10.61 -15.72
C ARG A 93 28.21 -10.19 -14.60
N GLU A 94 28.66 -8.94 -14.63
CA GLU A 94 29.61 -8.34 -13.67
C GLU A 94 28.93 -7.58 -12.53
N GLU A 95 27.60 -7.47 -12.55
CA GLU A 95 26.82 -6.75 -11.53
C GLU A 95 25.83 -7.68 -10.81
N PHE A 96 25.46 -7.33 -9.58
CA PHE A 96 24.35 -7.94 -8.88
C PHE A 96 23.08 -7.09 -9.07
N ARG A 97 21.97 -7.74 -9.41
CA ARG A 97 20.64 -7.11 -9.43
C ARG A 97 19.72 -7.79 -8.45
N GLU A 98 18.88 -7.00 -7.81
CA GLU A 98 17.77 -7.52 -7.01
C GLU A 98 16.68 -8.04 -7.95
N VAL A 99 16.39 -9.33 -7.86
CA VAL A 99 15.32 -9.99 -8.59
C VAL A 99 14.30 -10.52 -7.60
N TRP A 100 13.02 -10.30 -7.88
CA TRP A 100 11.94 -10.83 -7.05
C TRP A 100 11.90 -12.35 -7.17
N ALA A 101 11.92 -13.04 -6.03
CA ALA A 101 11.71 -14.47 -5.93
C ALA A 101 10.40 -14.73 -5.19
N ASP A 102 9.49 -15.44 -5.84
CA ASP A 102 8.18 -15.78 -5.30
C ASP A 102 8.28 -16.69 -4.06
N GLY A 103 7.30 -16.53 -3.16
CA GLY A 103 7.12 -17.39 -1.99
C GLY A 103 6.15 -18.54 -2.26
N TRP A 104 5.93 -19.37 -1.23
CA TRP A 104 5.14 -20.60 -1.37
C TRP A 104 3.71 -20.37 -1.87
N ALA A 105 3.08 -19.23 -1.55
CA ALA A 105 1.70 -18.98 -1.97
C ALA A 105 1.58 -18.81 -3.49
N PHE A 106 2.55 -18.14 -4.12
CA PHE A 106 2.58 -18.03 -5.58
C PHE A 106 2.95 -19.37 -6.24
N GLU A 107 3.84 -20.15 -5.63
CA GLU A 107 4.14 -21.51 -6.10
C GLU A 107 2.90 -22.41 -6.10
N GLU A 108 2.06 -22.32 -5.06
CA GLU A 108 0.81 -23.07 -4.98
C GLU A 108 -0.21 -22.65 -6.05
N ILE A 109 -0.35 -21.34 -6.29
CA ILE A 109 -1.20 -20.82 -7.37
C ILE A 109 -0.70 -21.31 -8.73
N ASN A 110 0.61 -21.25 -8.98
CA ASN A 110 1.21 -21.74 -10.23
C ASN A 110 0.98 -23.25 -10.42
N LYS A 111 1.14 -24.05 -9.36
CA LYS A 111 0.84 -25.49 -9.38
C LYS A 111 -0.64 -25.76 -9.66
N ALA A 112 -1.54 -25.01 -9.03
CA ALA A 112 -2.98 -25.14 -9.27
C ALA A 112 -3.34 -24.75 -10.70
N GLN A 113 -2.72 -23.70 -11.24
CA GLN A 113 -2.91 -23.26 -12.62
C GLN A 113 -2.46 -24.35 -13.60
N GLN A 114 -1.32 -25.00 -13.33
CA GLN A 114 -0.82 -26.11 -14.14
C GLN A 114 -1.74 -27.34 -14.05
N ARG A 115 -2.30 -27.66 -12.87
CA ARG A 115 -3.28 -28.75 -12.72
C ARG A 115 -4.54 -28.50 -13.56
N ILE A 116 -5.13 -27.31 -13.47
CA ILE A 116 -6.31 -26.93 -14.26
C ILE A 116 -5.99 -26.97 -15.76
N ALA A 117 -4.81 -26.50 -16.17
CA ALA A 117 -4.39 -26.56 -17.57
C ALA A 117 -4.24 -28.02 -18.08
N ASN A 118 -3.67 -28.90 -17.26
CA ASN A 118 -3.54 -30.32 -17.59
C ASN A 118 -4.92 -30.99 -17.71
N GLU A 119 -5.80 -30.79 -16.73
CA GLU A 119 -7.16 -31.35 -16.75
C GLU A 119 -7.98 -30.84 -17.95
N ARG A 120 -7.82 -29.55 -18.29
CA ARG A 120 -8.41 -28.96 -19.50
C ARG A 120 -7.93 -29.68 -20.76
N ASN A 121 -6.63 -29.93 -20.87
CA ASN A 121 -6.05 -30.64 -22.01
C ASN A 121 -6.51 -32.10 -22.08
N GLU A 122 -6.62 -32.78 -20.94
CA GLU A 122 -7.14 -34.15 -20.83
C GLU A 122 -8.59 -34.23 -21.31
N ILE A 123 -9.46 -33.31 -20.88
CA ILE A 123 -10.86 -33.26 -21.31
C ILE A 123 -10.96 -32.95 -22.81
N ILE A 124 -10.11 -32.06 -23.34
CA ILE A 124 -10.08 -31.78 -24.78
C ILE A 124 -9.68 -33.04 -25.56
N ASN A 125 -8.63 -33.74 -25.14
CA ASN A 125 -8.18 -34.97 -25.79
C ASN A 125 -9.23 -36.09 -25.68
N ALA A 126 -9.82 -36.29 -24.49
CA ALA A 126 -10.90 -37.25 -24.26
C ALA A 126 -12.13 -36.94 -25.13
N SER A 127 -12.51 -35.66 -25.25
CA SER A 127 -13.59 -35.21 -26.13
C SER A 127 -13.27 -35.48 -27.61
N GLN A 128 -12.03 -35.28 -28.05
CA GLN A 128 -11.61 -35.60 -29.41
C GLN A 128 -11.62 -37.11 -29.68
N ASN A 129 -11.19 -37.94 -28.73
CA ASN A 129 -11.25 -39.39 -28.85
C ASN A 129 -12.68 -39.93 -28.82
N LEU A 130 -13.58 -39.33 -28.02
CA LEU A 130 -14.99 -39.66 -28.04
C LEU A 130 -15.60 -39.40 -29.42
N LYS A 131 -15.29 -38.27 -30.06
CA LYS A 131 -15.75 -37.95 -31.43
C LYS A 131 -15.36 -39.00 -32.47
N LYS A 132 -14.21 -39.66 -32.31
CA LYS A 132 -13.76 -40.75 -33.20
C LYS A 132 -14.54 -42.05 -33.01
N ARG A 133 -15.18 -42.24 -31.84
CA ARG A 133 -16.00 -43.41 -31.48
C ARG A 133 -17.50 -43.16 -31.64
N LYS A 134 -17.87 -42.11 -32.39
CA LYS A 134 -19.28 -41.74 -32.59
C LYS A 134 -20.03 -42.88 -33.30
N PRO A 135 -21.13 -43.39 -32.74
CA PRO A 135 -21.90 -44.45 -33.38
C PRO A 135 -22.48 -43.98 -34.73
N PRO A 136 -22.49 -44.82 -35.77
CA PRO A 136 -23.16 -44.49 -37.03
C PRO A 136 -24.65 -44.27 -36.76
N GLY A 137 -25.12 -43.04 -36.99
CA GLY A 137 -26.51 -42.69 -36.76
C GLY A 137 -27.42 -43.24 -37.85
N ASN A 138 -28.28 -44.20 -37.51
CA ASN A 138 -29.50 -44.47 -38.27
C ASN A 138 -30.57 -43.41 -37.92
N HIS A 139 -30.53 -42.22 -38.55
CA HIS A 139 -31.70 -41.51 -39.14
C HIS A 139 -31.35 -40.06 -39.60
N PRO A 140 -31.78 -39.61 -40.80
CA PRO A 140 -31.46 -38.28 -41.35
C PRO A 140 -32.29 -37.09 -40.79
N ARG A 141 -32.88 -37.17 -39.58
CA ARG A 141 -33.78 -36.12 -39.06
C ARG A 141 -33.23 -35.30 -37.89
N ASP A 142 -32.24 -35.81 -37.15
CA ASP A 142 -31.68 -35.10 -35.99
C ASP A 142 -30.46 -34.21 -36.31
N PHE A 143 -29.91 -34.33 -37.52
CA PHE A 143 -28.75 -33.54 -37.98
C PHE A 143 -29.07 -32.03 -38.07
N LYS A 144 -30.33 -31.67 -38.35
CA LYS A 144 -30.76 -30.26 -38.51
C LYS A 144 -30.90 -29.51 -37.18
N ARG A 145 -31.18 -30.19 -36.07
CA ARG A 145 -31.33 -29.55 -34.75
C ARG A 145 -29.98 -29.31 -34.08
N ASN A 146 -29.04 -30.23 -34.28
CA ASN A 146 -27.68 -30.15 -33.73
C ASN A 146 -26.79 -29.12 -34.45
N LEU A 147 -27.01 -28.88 -35.75
CA LEU A 147 -26.26 -27.88 -36.52
C LEU A 147 -26.57 -26.43 -36.10
N LYS A 148 -27.79 -26.17 -35.59
CA LYS A 148 -28.20 -24.84 -35.11
C LYS A 148 -27.52 -24.47 -33.78
N LEU A 149 -27.39 -25.44 -32.86
CA LEU A 149 -26.70 -25.24 -31.58
C LEU A 149 -25.17 -25.04 -31.75
N MET A 150 -24.59 -25.62 -32.80
CA MET A 150 -23.16 -25.50 -33.11
C MET A 150 -22.80 -24.11 -33.68
N TYR A 151 -23.72 -23.48 -34.42
CA TYR A 151 -23.53 -22.13 -34.97
C TYR A 151 -23.50 -21.06 -33.87
N ASP A 152 -24.36 -21.19 -32.85
CA ASP A 152 -24.43 -20.25 -31.73
C ASP A 152 -23.17 -20.32 -30.84
N LEU A 153 -22.51 -21.48 -30.75
CA LEU A 153 -21.28 -21.65 -29.96
C LEU A 153 -20.02 -21.13 -30.67
N ARG A 154 -20.03 -21.04 -32.01
CA ARG A 154 -18.88 -20.59 -32.82
C ARG A 154 -18.80 -19.07 -32.96
N ALA A 155 -19.93 -18.37 -32.79
CA ALA A 155 -20.00 -16.91 -32.84
C ALA A 155 -19.38 -16.23 -31.60
N LEU A 156 -19.15 -16.96 -30.51
CA LEU A 156 -18.59 -16.43 -29.25
C LEU A 156 -17.06 -16.61 -29.12
N SER A 157 -16.38 -17.19 -30.11
CA SER A 157 -14.93 -17.47 -30.06
C SER A 157 -14.11 -16.80 -31.16
N ALA A 158 -14.64 -15.79 -31.86
CA ALA A 158 -13.87 -15.03 -32.85
C ALA A 158 -13.02 -13.97 -32.15
N GLY A 159 -11.78 -14.35 -31.81
CA GLY A 159 -10.77 -13.44 -31.29
C GLY A 159 -9.47 -14.16 -30.98
N SER A 160 -8.70 -14.54 -32.01
CA SER A 160 -7.23 -14.55 -32.05
C SER A 160 -6.71 -15.42 -33.19
N ASP A 161 -5.81 -14.83 -33.98
CA ASP A 161 -5.10 -15.38 -35.14
C ASP A 161 -4.21 -16.60 -34.84
N GLY A 162 -3.91 -17.39 -35.89
CA GLY A 162 -2.63 -18.11 -35.97
C GLY A 162 -2.60 -19.49 -36.64
N MET A 163 -2.20 -19.51 -37.91
CA MET A 163 -1.30 -20.46 -38.60
C MET A 163 -1.59 -21.98 -38.60
N THR A 164 -1.88 -22.48 -39.80
CA THR A 164 -1.85 -23.90 -40.22
C THR A 164 -0.47 -24.33 -40.71
N PRO A 165 -0.10 -25.62 -40.59
CA PRO A 165 0.65 -26.27 -41.66
C PRO A 165 -0.04 -27.55 -42.15
N SER A 166 -0.02 -27.71 -43.47
CA SER A 166 -0.49 -28.86 -44.23
C SER A 166 0.48 -30.03 -44.15
N THR A 167 0.00 -31.28 -44.15
CA THR A 167 0.80 -32.41 -44.64
C THR A 167 -0.09 -33.44 -45.33
N SER A 168 0.44 -33.91 -46.44
CA SER A 168 -0.14 -34.65 -47.56
C SER A 168 -0.47 -36.11 -47.26
N THR A 169 -1.52 -36.56 -47.93
CA THR A 169 -1.98 -37.93 -48.13
C THR A 169 -0.97 -38.78 -48.91
N VAL A 170 -0.73 -40.03 -48.46
CA VAL A 170 -0.24 -41.09 -49.33
C VAL A 170 -0.98 -42.39 -49.01
N SER A 171 -1.59 -42.96 -50.04
CA SER A 171 -2.28 -44.24 -50.12
C SER A 171 -1.28 -45.39 -50.35
N MET A 172 -1.47 -46.55 -49.70
CA MET A 172 -0.90 -47.82 -50.16
C MET A 172 -1.77 -49.00 -49.73
N SER A 173 -1.66 -50.05 -50.52
CA SER A 173 -2.65 -51.07 -50.87
C SER A 173 -2.62 -52.37 -50.04
N ASN A 174 -3.70 -53.12 -50.24
CA ASN A 174 -4.08 -54.44 -49.72
C ASN A 174 -3.06 -55.57 -49.96
N SER A 175 -2.92 -56.49 -49.01
CA SER A 175 -2.58 -57.90 -49.27
C SER A 175 -3.12 -58.85 -48.19
N THR A 176 -3.76 -59.92 -48.64
CA THR A 176 -4.34 -61.04 -47.89
C THR A 176 -3.29 -62.13 -47.63
N SER A 177 -3.22 -62.68 -46.41
CA SER A 177 -2.71 -64.04 -46.15
C SER A 177 -3.35 -64.65 -44.90
N ILE A 178 -3.61 -65.95 -45.00
CA ILE A 178 -4.41 -66.82 -44.14
C ILE A 178 -3.58 -67.36 -42.96
N GLY A 179 -4.18 -67.34 -41.75
CA GLY A 179 -4.08 -68.33 -40.66
C GLY A 179 -2.75 -68.54 -39.91
N ASP A 180 -2.67 -68.09 -38.65
CA ASP A 180 -2.29 -68.92 -37.48
C ASP A 180 -2.57 -68.16 -36.16
N ASP A 181 -3.31 -68.79 -35.24
CA ASP A 181 -3.74 -68.26 -33.94
C ASP A 181 -2.69 -68.53 -32.86
N LEU A 182 -2.04 -67.51 -32.26
CA LEU A 182 -1.59 -67.56 -30.84
C LEU A 182 -1.06 -66.23 -30.24
N PHE A 183 -1.81 -65.14 -30.35
CA PHE A 183 -1.70 -64.04 -29.37
C PHE A 183 -3.04 -63.33 -29.31
N ALA A 184 -3.83 -63.61 -28.26
CA ALA A 184 -5.11 -62.95 -28.05
C ALA A 184 -4.88 -61.43 -27.97
N LYS A 185 -5.10 -60.77 -29.09
CA LYS A 185 -5.16 -59.32 -29.22
C LYS A 185 -6.24 -58.85 -28.22
N PRO A 186 -5.98 -57.85 -27.36
CA PRO A 186 -6.99 -57.34 -26.44
C PRO A 186 -8.28 -57.05 -27.22
N GLU A 187 -9.42 -57.54 -26.74
CA GLU A 187 -10.72 -57.33 -27.36
C GLU A 187 -10.89 -55.85 -27.74
N LEU A 188 -11.29 -55.62 -29.00
CA LEU A 188 -11.57 -54.30 -29.54
C LEU A 188 -12.58 -53.57 -28.63
N PRO A 189 -12.42 -52.27 -28.38
CA PRO A 189 -13.26 -51.54 -27.43
C PRO A 189 -14.74 -51.72 -27.77
N LYS A 190 -15.57 -52.07 -26.77
CA LYS A 190 -17.04 -52.06 -26.85
C LYS A 190 -17.50 -50.87 -27.71
N GLU A 191 -18.19 -51.14 -28.80
CA GLU A 191 -18.91 -50.11 -29.55
C GLU A 191 -19.86 -49.42 -28.55
N LEU A 192 -19.66 -48.12 -28.36
CA LEU A 192 -20.42 -47.36 -27.39
C LEU A 192 -21.86 -47.23 -27.90
N THR A 193 -22.85 -47.49 -27.06
CA THR A 193 -24.25 -47.26 -27.45
C THR A 193 -24.49 -45.75 -27.69
N HIS A 194 -25.54 -45.42 -28.46
CA HIS A 194 -25.87 -44.01 -28.73
C HIS A 194 -26.16 -43.23 -27.43
N GLN A 195 -26.80 -43.89 -26.46
CA GLN A 195 -27.09 -43.34 -25.14
C GLN A 195 -25.80 -43.02 -24.37
N GLU A 196 -24.89 -44.00 -24.25
CA GLU A 196 -23.60 -43.82 -23.56
C GLU A 196 -22.71 -42.75 -24.21
N TYR A 197 -22.78 -42.59 -25.54
CA TYR A 197 -22.07 -41.51 -26.25
C TYR A 197 -22.58 -40.13 -25.85
N MET A 198 -23.90 -39.94 -25.83
CA MET A 198 -24.52 -38.66 -25.46
C MET A 198 -24.25 -38.32 -23.99
N GLU A 199 -24.29 -39.31 -23.11
CA GLU A 199 -23.94 -39.16 -21.70
C GLU A 199 -22.49 -38.72 -21.52
N GLN A 200 -21.54 -39.39 -22.19
CA GLN A 200 -20.13 -39.04 -22.10
C GLN A 200 -19.81 -37.66 -22.69
N GLU A 201 -20.49 -37.28 -23.77
CA GLU A 201 -20.37 -35.94 -24.37
C GLU A 201 -20.90 -34.85 -23.41
N GLU A 202 -22.01 -35.12 -22.72
CA GLU A 202 -22.55 -34.21 -21.71
C GLU A 202 -21.63 -34.10 -20.49
N ILE A 203 -21.10 -35.21 -19.99
CA ILE A 203 -20.15 -35.23 -18.86
C ILE A 203 -18.93 -34.33 -19.15
N TYR A 204 -18.31 -34.47 -20.33
CA TYR A 204 -17.17 -33.63 -20.70
C TYR A 204 -17.53 -32.17 -20.90
N ARG A 205 -18.73 -31.88 -21.43
CA ARG A 205 -19.24 -30.52 -21.58
C ARG A 205 -19.44 -29.85 -20.23
N LEU A 206 -20.13 -30.50 -19.29
CA LEU A 206 -20.35 -29.98 -17.92
C LEU A 206 -19.03 -29.77 -17.18
N ARG A 207 -18.14 -30.77 -17.19
CA ARG A 207 -16.83 -30.67 -16.52
C ARG A 207 -15.99 -29.51 -17.07
N ARG A 208 -16.01 -29.28 -18.39
CA ARG A 208 -15.28 -28.19 -19.01
C ARG A 208 -15.92 -26.81 -18.79
N VAL A 209 -17.24 -26.69 -18.94
CA VAL A 209 -17.94 -25.40 -18.98
C VAL A 209 -18.30 -24.90 -17.59
N GLU A 210 -18.70 -25.79 -16.68
CA GLU A 210 -19.16 -25.39 -15.35
C GLU A 210 -18.05 -25.53 -14.33
N HIS A 211 -17.43 -26.71 -14.22
CA HIS A 211 -16.43 -26.98 -13.18
C HIS A 211 -15.11 -26.25 -13.47
N LEU A 212 -14.45 -26.57 -14.59
CA LEU A 212 -13.13 -26.01 -14.89
C LEU A 212 -13.14 -24.50 -15.10
N LYS A 213 -14.17 -23.94 -15.76
CA LYS A 213 -14.24 -22.47 -15.91
C LYS A 213 -14.43 -21.77 -14.57
N LYS A 214 -15.24 -22.35 -13.67
CA LYS A 214 -15.43 -21.80 -12.33
C LYS A 214 -14.12 -21.84 -11.55
N GLU A 215 -13.45 -22.99 -11.50
CA GLU A 215 -12.14 -23.14 -10.85
C GLU A 215 -11.08 -22.21 -11.44
N GLU A 216 -11.02 -22.06 -12.77
CA GLU A 216 -10.13 -21.11 -13.45
C GLU A 216 -10.43 -19.67 -13.02
N SER A 217 -11.71 -19.27 -12.94
CA SER A 217 -12.11 -17.93 -12.50
C SER A 217 -11.78 -17.65 -11.04
N GLU A 218 -11.98 -18.64 -10.15
CA GLU A 218 -11.66 -18.54 -8.73
C GLU A 218 -10.14 -18.45 -8.51
N LEU A 219 -9.37 -19.24 -9.26
CA LEU A 219 -7.91 -19.20 -9.22
C LEU A 219 -7.36 -17.86 -9.72
N ILE A 220 -7.94 -17.28 -10.78
CA ILE A 220 -7.58 -15.95 -11.27
C ILE A 220 -7.87 -14.89 -10.19
N ALA A 221 -9.04 -14.95 -9.55
CA ALA A 221 -9.40 -14.01 -8.49
C ALA A 221 -8.44 -14.12 -7.28
N GLU A 222 -8.04 -15.32 -6.88
CA GLU A 222 -7.10 -15.53 -5.80
C GLU A 222 -5.67 -15.08 -6.18
N ARG A 223 -5.23 -15.33 -7.41
CA ARG A 223 -3.96 -14.80 -7.92
C ARG A 223 -3.94 -13.27 -7.87
N ASP A 224 -5.00 -12.61 -8.34
CA ASP A 224 -5.09 -11.15 -8.38
C ASP A 224 -5.17 -10.54 -6.95
N ARG A 225 -5.78 -11.27 -6.01
CA ARG A 225 -5.71 -10.93 -4.58
C ARG A 225 -4.28 -11.03 -4.06
N LEU A 226 -3.59 -12.14 -4.33
CA LEU A 226 -2.22 -12.36 -3.89
C LEU A 226 -1.25 -11.35 -4.51
N GLU A 227 -1.50 -10.91 -5.73
CA GLU A 227 -0.72 -9.86 -6.41
C GLU A 227 -0.91 -8.48 -5.76
N ARG A 228 -2.12 -8.15 -5.30
CA ARG A 228 -2.35 -6.94 -4.47
C ARG A 228 -1.61 -7.03 -3.14
N GLU A 229 -1.63 -8.19 -2.48
CA GLU A 229 -0.85 -8.42 -1.25
C GLU A 229 0.66 -8.29 -1.50
N ARG A 230 1.16 -8.83 -2.61
CA ARG A 230 2.56 -8.69 -3.03
C ARG A 230 2.97 -7.23 -3.18
N ASN A 231 2.14 -6.42 -3.86
CA ASN A 231 2.43 -5.00 -4.06
C ASN A 231 2.43 -4.21 -2.75
N LEU A 232 1.59 -4.58 -1.78
CA LEU A 232 1.62 -4.02 -0.43
C LEU A 232 2.89 -4.44 0.32
N HIS A 233 3.27 -5.72 0.22
CA HIS A 233 4.46 -6.26 0.87
C HIS A 233 5.76 -5.64 0.32
N ILE A 234 5.89 -5.49 -1.00
CA ILE A 234 7.02 -4.82 -1.65
C ILE A 234 7.17 -3.38 -1.15
N ARG A 235 6.04 -2.64 -1.07
CA ARG A 235 6.05 -1.27 -0.54
C ARG A 235 6.51 -1.23 0.91
N GLU A 236 6.04 -2.16 1.73
CA GLU A 236 6.42 -2.24 3.14
C GLU A 236 7.88 -2.64 3.34
N LEU A 237 8.41 -3.59 2.56
CA LEU A 237 9.84 -3.95 2.58
C LEU A 237 10.72 -2.73 2.29
N LYS A 238 10.39 -1.99 1.23
CA LYS A 238 11.10 -0.74 0.89
C LYS A 238 10.96 0.31 1.98
N ARG A 239 9.76 0.49 2.55
CA ARG A 239 9.51 1.44 3.63
C ARG A 239 10.35 1.12 4.87
N VAL A 240 10.41 -0.15 5.29
CA VAL A 240 11.23 -0.59 6.44
C VAL A 240 12.72 -0.37 6.14
N GLN A 241 13.20 -0.74 4.96
CA GLN A 241 14.59 -0.52 4.56
C GLN A 241 14.95 0.98 4.56
N TYR A 242 14.07 1.84 4.03
CA TYR A 242 14.28 3.28 4.04
C TYR A 242 14.20 3.88 5.45
N GLU A 243 13.35 3.36 6.32
CA GLU A 243 13.26 3.77 7.71
C GLU A 243 14.57 3.46 8.46
N GLU A 244 15.14 2.28 8.24
CA GLU A 244 16.41 1.86 8.86
C GLU A 244 17.63 2.64 8.33
N ALA A 245 17.60 3.03 7.05
CA ALA A 245 18.66 3.80 6.40
C ALA A 245 18.58 5.31 6.67
N SER A 246 17.46 5.81 7.20
CA SER A 246 17.29 7.24 7.47
C SER A 246 18.04 7.69 8.71
N ARG A 247 18.52 8.94 8.71
CA ARG A 247 19.09 9.60 9.89
C ARG A 247 18.08 9.80 11.02
N TYR A 248 16.79 9.81 10.69
CA TYR A 248 15.68 10.11 11.62
C TYR A 248 15.11 8.86 12.31
N LYS A 249 15.74 7.70 12.12
CA LYS A 249 15.23 6.41 12.61
C LYS A 249 15.07 6.35 14.12
N ASP A 250 15.90 7.07 14.88
CA ASP A 250 15.97 6.99 16.35
C ASP A 250 15.05 8.02 17.05
N HIS A 251 13.82 8.20 16.54
CA HIS A 251 12.76 9.02 17.13
C HIS A 251 13.18 10.47 17.43
N GLU A 252 13.84 11.12 16.46
CA GLU A 252 14.34 12.50 16.61
C GLU A 252 13.19 13.48 16.96
N LEU A 253 13.45 14.37 17.93
CA LEU A 253 12.50 15.40 18.34
C LEU A 253 12.80 16.71 17.60
N LEU A 254 11.98 17.03 16.60
CA LEU A 254 12.15 18.21 15.77
C LEU A 254 11.50 19.44 16.41
N ASN A 255 12.18 20.59 16.33
CA ASN A 255 11.72 21.89 16.87
C ASN A 255 11.24 21.80 18.34
N ARG A 256 11.82 20.88 19.13
CA ARG A 256 11.42 20.58 20.52
C ARG A 256 9.92 20.26 20.71
N ARG A 257 9.22 19.90 19.63
CA ARG A 257 7.75 19.75 19.59
C ARG A 257 7.29 18.51 18.86
N TYR A 258 7.89 18.21 17.71
CA TYR A 258 7.45 17.13 16.82
C TYR A 258 8.31 15.89 16.99
N LEU A 259 7.77 14.89 17.69
CA LEU A 259 8.43 13.60 17.89
C LEU A 259 8.22 12.70 16.67
N LEU A 260 9.28 12.35 15.95
CA LEU A 260 9.18 11.42 14.82
C LEU A 260 8.93 9.99 15.30
N LEU A 261 8.03 9.26 14.64
CA LEU A 261 7.61 7.91 15.04
C LEU A 261 7.90 6.86 13.97
N SER A 262 7.39 7.01 12.76
CA SER A 262 7.60 6.02 11.70
C SER A 262 7.64 6.68 10.33
N LEU A 263 8.44 6.12 9.42
CA LEU A 263 8.52 6.58 8.05
C LEU A 263 7.23 6.17 7.32
N LEU A 264 6.55 7.13 6.70
CA LEU A 264 5.38 6.90 5.84
C LEU A 264 5.80 6.70 4.38
N GLY A 265 6.83 7.41 3.94
CA GLY A 265 7.34 7.27 2.57
C GLY A 265 8.60 8.08 2.32
N LYS A 266 9.35 7.67 1.31
CA LYS A 266 10.57 8.34 0.85
C LYS A 266 10.45 8.64 -0.64
N GLY A 267 10.66 9.90 -1.00
CA GLY A 267 10.82 10.37 -2.38
C GLY A 267 12.29 10.61 -2.70
N GLY A 268 12.58 11.19 -3.88
CA GLY A 268 13.96 11.43 -4.31
C GLY A 268 14.73 12.41 -3.41
N PHE A 269 14.07 13.45 -2.89
CA PHE A 269 14.69 14.52 -2.10
C PHE A 269 13.93 14.82 -0.81
N SER A 270 13.04 13.92 -0.38
CA SER A 270 12.25 14.15 0.83
C SER A 270 11.84 12.84 1.48
N GLU A 271 11.69 12.88 2.80
CA GLU A 271 11.11 11.80 3.59
C GLU A 271 9.88 12.33 4.31
N VAL A 272 8.83 11.52 4.40
CA VAL A 272 7.59 11.87 5.10
C VAL A 272 7.46 10.94 6.30
N TRP A 273 7.40 11.53 7.49
CA TRP A 273 7.36 10.82 8.76
C TRP A 273 6.03 11.05 9.46
N ARG A 274 5.43 9.99 10.00
CA ARG A 274 4.41 10.11 11.04
C ARG A 274 5.09 10.63 12.29
N ALA A 275 4.56 11.72 12.83
CA ALA A 275 5.09 12.37 14.02
C ALA A 275 3.96 12.72 14.99
N PHE A 276 4.31 13.02 16.22
CA PHE A 276 3.39 13.51 17.23
C PHE A 276 3.77 14.92 17.65
N ASP A 277 2.80 15.83 17.60
CA ASP A 277 2.92 17.19 18.09
C ASP A 277 2.65 17.20 19.61
N LEU A 278 3.70 17.41 20.41
CA LEU A 278 3.64 17.41 21.88
C LEU A 278 2.94 18.63 22.47
N ASP A 279 2.73 19.68 21.68
CA ASP A 279 2.02 20.89 22.15
C ASP A 279 0.53 20.78 21.86
N ALA A 280 0.17 20.35 20.64
CA ALA A 280 -1.22 20.21 20.24
C ALA A 280 -1.81 18.82 20.52
N ASN A 281 -1.02 17.87 21.03
CA ASN A 281 -1.40 16.48 21.32
C ASN A 281 -2.10 15.76 20.16
N LYS A 282 -1.52 15.85 18.97
CA LYS A 282 -2.09 15.24 17.76
C LYS A 282 -1.02 14.61 16.87
N TYR A 283 -1.41 13.60 16.10
CA TYR A 283 -0.55 13.05 15.05
C TYR A 283 -0.49 14.01 13.86
N VAL A 284 0.70 14.16 13.30
CA VAL A 284 0.98 14.97 12.10
C VAL A 284 1.91 14.20 11.15
N ALA A 285 2.03 14.69 9.92
CA ALA A 285 3.02 14.22 8.97
C ALA A 285 4.10 15.29 8.77
N CYS A 286 5.35 14.94 9.06
CA CYS A 286 6.50 15.81 8.83
C CYS A 286 7.15 15.46 7.49
N LYS A 287 7.02 16.33 6.49
CA LYS A 287 7.72 16.23 5.21
C LYS A 287 9.07 16.93 5.32
N ILE A 288 10.13 16.14 5.39
CA ILE A 288 11.51 16.59 5.57
C ILE A 288 12.19 16.66 4.22
N HIS A 289 12.58 17.87 3.79
CA HIS A 289 13.30 18.08 2.56
C HIS A 289 14.81 17.90 2.75
N HIS A 290 15.43 17.08 1.90
CA HIS A 290 16.86 16.82 1.88
C HIS A 290 17.51 17.66 0.77
N VAL A 291 18.39 18.59 1.14
CA VAL A 291 19.22 19.32 0.18
C VAL A 291 20.59 18.67 0.14
N ASN A 292 20.97 18.12 -1.02
CA ASN A 292 22.29 17.51 -1.17
C ASN A 292 23.38 18.60 -1.10
N LYS A 293 24.38 18.37 -0.24
CA LYS A 293 25.51 19.29 -0.01
C LYS A 293 26.39 19.46 -1.26
N GLU A 294 26.47 18.45 -2.10
CA GLU A 294 27.29 18.44 -3.33
C GLU A 294 26.67 19.23 -4.49
N TRP A 295 25.42 19.66 -4.35
CA TRP A 295 24.79 20.49 -5.38
C TRP A 295 25.50 21.84 -5.50
N LYS A 296 25.64 22.32 -6.74
CA LYS A 296 26.03 23.69 -7.04
C LYS A 296 25.03 24.67 -6.38
N GLU A 297 25.53 25.83 -5.97
CA GLU A 297 24.76 26.79 -5.19
C GLU A 297 23.48 27.24 -5.91
N ASP A 298 23.54 27.46 -7.22
CA ASP A 298 22.37 27.82 -8.04
C ASP A 298 21.26 26.74 -7.97
N LYS A 299 21.65 25.46 -7.93
CA LYS A 299 20.69 24.35 -7.84
C LYS A 299 20.07 24.28 -6.45
N LYS A 300 20.84 24.53 -5.39
CA LYS A 300 20.34 24.61 -4.01
C LYS A 300 19.35 25.76 -3.87
N ALA A 301 19.74 26.96 -4.33
CA ALA A 301 18.89 28.14 -4.30
C ALA A 301 17.57 27.92 -5.06
N ASN A 302 17.64 27.32 -6.26
CA ASN A 302 16.45 26.98 -7.03
C ASN A 302 15.55 25.98 -6.29
N TYR A 303 16.11 24.92 -5.70
CA TYR A 303 15.32 23.94 -4.94
C TYR A 303 14.63 24.57 -3.73
N VAL A 304 15.36 25.37 -2.94
CA VAL A 304 14.81 26.09 -1.78
C VAL A 304 13.71 27.04 -2.22
N LYS A 305 13.89 27.79 -3.32
CA LYS A 305 12.87 28.68 -3.88
C LYS A 305 11.59 27.94 -4.25
N HIS A 306 11.70 26.76 -4.87
CA HIS A 306 10.53 25.94 -5.21
C HIS A 306 9.80 25.42 -3.97
N ALA A 307 10.54 24.93 -2.97
CA ALA A 307 9.96 24.45 -1.71
C ALA A 307 9.25 25.59 -0.94
N MET A 308 9.85 26.78 -0.89
CA MET A 308 9.24 27.95 -0.26
C MET A 308 7.97 28.38 -0.98
N ARG A 309 7.97 28.40 -2.32
CA ARG A 309 6.78 28.71 -3.12
C ARG A 309 5.64 27.71 -2.89
N GLU A 310 5.94 26.41 -2.86
CA GLU A 310 4.96 25.35 -2.54
C GLU A 310 4.31 25.64 -1.18
N LYS A 311 5.13 25.94 -0.17
CA LYS A 311 4.65 26.25 1.17
C LYS A 311 3.83 27.54 1.25
N ASP A 312 4.23 28.61 0.57
CA ASP A 312 3.51 29.89 0.64
C ASP A 312 2.11 29.78 0.02
N ILE A 313 1.99 29.03 -1.09
CA ILE A 313 0.68 28.69 -1.66
C ILE A 313 -0.11 27.83 -0.67
N HIS A 314 0.50 26.75 -0.15
CA HIS A 314 -0.18 25.78 0.69
C HIS A 314 -0.70 26.38 2.01
N LYS A 315 0.02 27.34 2.58
CA LYS A 315 -0.39 28.07 3.80
C LYS A 315 -1.71 28.83 3.62
N THR A 316 -2.05 29.23 2.38
CA THR A 316 -3.30 29.94 2.08
C THR A 316 -4.51 29.03 1.90
N LEU A 317 -4.30 27.70 1.83
CA LEU A 317 -5.36 26.73 1.57
C LEU A 317 -5.95 26.22 2.89
N ASP A 318 -7.23 26.53 3.14
CA ASP A 318 -8.01 25.95 4.24
C ASP A 318 -9.31 25.35 3.69
N HIS A 319 -9.27 24.05 3.42
CA HIS A 319 -10.40 23.33 2.82
C HIS A 319 -10.41 21.87 3.28
N PRO A 320 -11.55 21.27 3.64
CA PRO A 320 -11.62 19.91 4.19
C PRO A 320 -11.12 18.80 3.25
N ARG A 321 -11.09 19.05 1.94
CA ARG A 321 -10.55 18.12 0.92
C ARG A 321 -9.10 18.40 0.50
N ILE A 322 -8.45 19.38 1.13
CA ILE A 322 -7.05 19.72 0.88
C ILE A 322 -6.30 19.49 2.18
N VAL A 323 -5.18 18.76 2.13
CA VAL A 323 -4.33 18.56 3.31
C VAL A 323 -3.90 19.93 3.83
N ARG A 324 -4.00 20.17 5.13
CA ARG A 324 -3.63 21.46 5.72
C ARG A 324 -2.15 21.49 6.11
N LEU A 325 -1.48 22.63 5.87
CA LEU A 325 -0.15 22.90 6.40
C LEU A 325 -0.26 23.52 7.80
N PHE A 326 0.35 22.90 8.81
CA PHE A 326 0.29 23.39 10.20
C PHE A 326 1.47 24.26 10.59
N ASP A 327 2.68 23.89 10.17
CA ASP A 327 3.91 24.53 10.61
C ASP A 327 5.02 24.38 9.56
N LEU A 328 6.03 25.24 9.64
CA LEU A 328 7.26 25.18 8.85
C LEU A 328 8.43 25.69 9.68
N PHE A 329 9.51 24.92 9.72
CA PHE A 329 10.78 25.31 10.32
C PHE A 329 11.95 24.63 9.61
N THR A 330 13.14 25.19 9.81
CA THR A 330 14.42 24.63 9.35
C THR A 330 15.03 23.75 10.44
N ILE A 331 15.70 22.67 10.04
CA ILE A 331 16.31 21.65 10.92
C ILE A 331 17.81 21.52 10.71
#